data_AF-A0A7S1THT7-F1
#
_entry.id   AF-A0A7S1THT7-F1
#
_cell.length_a   1.000
_cell.length_b   1.000
_cell.length_c   1.000
_cell.angle_alpha   90.00
_cell.angle_beta   90.00
_cell.angle_gamma   90.00
#
_symmetry.space_group_name_H-M   'P 1'
#
loop_
_entity.id
_entity.type
_entity.pdbx_description
1 polymer ?
#
loop_
_entity_poly.entity_id
_entity_poly.type
_entity_poly.pdbx_seq_one_letter_code
_entity_poly.pdbx_strand_id
1 'polypeptide(L)'
;MWISSRIPLSPVSAPRPEMGGPPVDLPTSKESQTKRTLSHEVDDDDDNDADTRPSRWKPTMAEKVILSESYEQQPYPSPEEKLKLANQLGVKKKQISKWFQHKRESMAKAGQLPEAVKQKDRRTHEELEILLQAFEENPYPTTSDVDELVKKIGTMTVPQTKLWFKHRRSTLNKKGQMELRGRMRKSNSRLITREELIALNAVFAVNPELDPRGRQLLANHLSIDPASIGAWFKRRSANDPSVDSLCVRDVGPEYKIGNQESPDARSAKRKRDETLDPPR
;
A
#
# COMPACT_ATOMS: atom_id res chain seq x y z
N MET A 1 33.18 -43.47 -22.39
CA MET A 1 32.61 -44.82 -22.15
C MET A 1 33.27 -45.35 -20.90
N TRP A 2 32.51 -45.79 -19.89
CA TRP A 2 32.79 -46.90 -18.97
C TRP A 2 31.46 -47.28 -18.31
N ILE A 3 31.34 -48.57 -18.02
CA ILE A 3 30.10 -49.33 -18.02
C ILE A 3 29.55 -49.49 -16.59
N SER A 4 28.24 -49.26 -16.46
CA SER A 4 27.22 -50.01 -15.71
C SER A 4 27.67 -51.11 -14.72
N SER A 5 27.08 -51.13 -13.52
CA SER A 5 26.31 -52.30 -13.05
C SER A 5 25.45 -52.02 -11.79
N ARG A 6 24.25 -52.60 -11.82
CA ARG A 6 23.13 -52.55 -10.87
C ARG A 6 23.19 -53.69 -9.82
N ILE A 7 22.73 -53.38 -8.60
CA ILE A 7 21.74 -54.05 -7.67
C ILE A 7 21.51 -55.59 -7.76
N PRO A 8 21.25 -56.33 -6.65
CA PRO A 8 19.90 -56.49 -6.00
C PRO A 8 19.93 -56.53 -4.43
N LEU A 9 18.99 -55.94 -3.68
CA LEU A 9 17.64 -56.37 -3.18
C LEU A 9 17.56 -57.49 -2.10
N SER A 10 17.28 -57.07 -0.85
CA SER A 10 16.25 -57.57 0.12
C SER A 10 16.34 -59.01 0.71
N PRO A 11 15.45 -59.42 1.66
CA PRO A 11 14.97 -58.85 2.95
C PRO A 11 14.97 -59.91 4.10
N VAL A 12 14.48 -59.58 5.32
CA VAL A 12 13.95 -60.45 6.43
C VAL A 12 14.18 -59.69 7.76
N SER A 13 13.38 -59.73 8.83
CA SER A 13 11.99 -60.04 9.19
C SER A 13 11.89 -59.57 10.66
N ALA A 14 10.74 -59.04 11.09
CA ALA A 14 10.46 -58.77 12.51
C ALA A 14 10.34 -60.09 13.30
N PRO A 15 10.40 -60.06 14.66
CA PRO A 15 9.18 -59.83 15.43
C PRO A 15 9.34 -59.05 16.76
N ARG A 16 8.18 -58.54 17.23
CA ARG A 16 7.87 -57.92 18.53
C ARG A 16 7.80 -58.97 19.65
N PRO A 17 7.97 -58.57 20.93
CA PRO A 17 6.88 -58.84 21.88
C PRO A 17 6.58 -57.69 22.86
N GLU A 18 5.35 -57.69 23.36
CA GLU A 18 4.84 -56.85 24.46
C GLU A 18 5.23 -57.39 25.83
N MET A 19 5.27 -56.52 26.85
CA MET A 19 4.45 -56.56 28.09
C MET A 19 5.11 -55.77 29.25
N GLY A 20 4.35 -54.82 29.83
CA GLY A 20 4.21 -54.70 31.30
C GLY A 20 5.03 -53.67 32.13
N GLY A 21 4.45 -52.47 32.34
CA GLY A 21 4.47 -51.64 33.60
C GLY A 21 5.79 -51.07 34.14
N PRO A 22 5.81 -50.11 35.11
CA PRO A 22 4.73 -49.62 35.99
C PRO A 22 4.53 -48.07 35.99
N PRO A 23 3.57 -47.52 36.78
CA PRO A 23 3.22 -46.10 36.80
C PRO A 23 3.87 -45.34 37.96
N VAL A 24 4.19 -44.05 37.78
CA VAL A 24 4.42 -43.09 38.87
C VAL A 24 4.01 -41.68 38.45
N ASP A 25 3.50 -40.96 39.46
CA ASP A 25 2.69 -39.76 39.42
C ASP A 25 3.45 -38.41 39.40
N LEU A 26 2.67 -37.38 39.04
CA LEU A 26 2.71 -35.96 39.44
C LEU A 26 3.53 -34.91 38.62
N PRO A 27 3.07 -33.63 38.63
CA PRO A 27 3.21 -32.64 37.56
C PRO A 27 4.15 -31.49 37.94
N THR A 28 4.60 -30.67 36.97
CA THR A 28 4.48 -29.18 37.01
C THR A 28 5.16 -28.47 35.84
N SER A 29 4.46 -27.45 35.34
CA SER A 29 4.90 -26.15 34.82
C SER A 29 6.02 -26.08 33.76
N LYS A 30 5.59 -25.89 32.51
CA LYS A 30 6.37 -25.20 31.48
C LYS A 30 5.96 -23.72 31.40
N GLU A 31 6.98 -22.89 31.62
CA GLU A 31 7.35 -21.77 30.75
C GLU A 31 6.54 -20.48 30.81
N SER A 32 7.11 -19.54 31.58
CA SER A 32 6.95 -18.11 31.50
C SER A 32 7.13 -17.58 30.07
N GLN A 33 6.10 -16.97 29.49
CA GLN A 33 6.23 -16.07 28.35
C GLN A 33 5.99 -14.63 28.80
N THR A 34 7.10 -13.92 29.04
CA THR A 34 7.14 -12.47 29.08
C THR A 34 6.84 -11.92 27.68
N LYS A 35 5.69 -11.28 27.49
CA LYS A 35 5.40 -10.50 26.28
C LYS A 35 5.27 -9.04 26.68
N ARG A 36 6.41 -8.35 26.74
CA ARG A 36 6.51 -6.90 26.93
C ARG A 36 7.05 -6.29 25.63
N THR A 37 6.15 -5.55 24.99
CA THR A 37 6.37 -4.30 24.23
C THR A 37 7.20 -4.29 22.95
N LEU A 38 6.61 -3.59 21.98
CA LEU A 38 7.23 -2.65 21.05
C LEU A 38 7.38 -3.13 19.59
N SER A 39 6.32 -2.94 18.83
CA SER A 39 6.39 -2.70 17.38
C SER A 39 5.15 -1.92 16.95
N HIS A 40 5.16 -0.62 17.21
CA HIS A 40 4.34 0.34 16.49
C HIS A 40 5.13 0.72 15.24
N GLU A 41 4.95 -0.08 14.19
CA GLU A 41 5.45 0.22 12.85
C GLU A 41 4.64 1.41 12.33
N VAL A 42 5.26 2.59 12.34
CA VAL A 42 4.75 3.78 11.66
C VAL A 42 5.06 3.61 10.18
N ASP A 43 4.11 3.02 9.46
CA ASP A 43 4.00 3.18 8.01
C ASP A 43 3.45 4.59 7.74
N ASP A 44 4.36 5.56 7.63
CA ASP A 44 4.05 6.90 7.14
C ASP A 44 3.87 6.87 5.61
N ASP A 45 2.63 6.61 5.18
CA ASP A 45 2.10 6.99 3.88
C ASP A 45 1.14 8.20 4.08
N ASP A 46 1.57 9.44 3.78
CA ASP A 46 0.75 10.45 3.09
C ASP A 46 1.60 11.63 2.59
N ASP A 47 1.01 12.41 1.69
CA ASP A 47 1.57 13.18 0.58
C ASP A 47 1.80 14.68 0.90
N ASN A 48 2.49 15.36 -0.02
CA ASN A 48 2.26 16.77 -0.38
C ASN A 48 2.79 17.90 0.51
N ASP A 49 4.12 18.09 0.54
CA ASP A 49 4.69 19.44 0.71
C ASP A 49 5.94 19.58 -0.17
N ALA A 50 5.92 20.55 -1.09
CA ALA A 50 6.98 20.74 -2.08
C ALA A 50 8.25 21.35 -1.47
N ASP A 51 8.18 21.90 -0.26
CA ASP A 51 9.25 22.69 0.37
C ASP A 51 9.99 21.93 1.50
N THR A 52 9.46 20.80 1.96
CA THR A 52 10.13 19.92 2.95
C THR A 52 10.72 18.64 2.37
N ARG A 53 10.86 18.54 1.03
CA ARG A 53 11.51 17.38 0.41
C ARG A 53 12.91 17.22 0.98
N PRO A 54 13.21 16.15 1.74
CA PRO A 54 14.51 16.00 2.37
C PRO A 54 15.59 16.05 1.29
N SER A 55 16.56 16.94 1.49
CA SER A 55 17.68 17.15 0.58
C SER A 55 18.23 15.79 0.14
N ARG A 56 18.44 15.63 -1.18
CA ARG A 56 18.90 14.38 -1.78
C ARG A 56 20.15 13.91 -1.04
N TRP A 57 20.05 12.77 -0.35
CA TRP A 57 21.19 12.22 0.39
C TRP A 57 22.40 12.05 -0.52
N LYS A 58 23.51 12.61 -0.06
CA LYS A 58 24.82 12.52 -0.68
C LYS A 58 25.70 11.79 0.32
N PRO A 59 26.04 10.52 0.06
CA PRO A 59 26.86 9.76 0.99
C PRO A 59 28.21 10.45 1.22
N THR A 60 28.65 10.52 2.47
CA THR A 60 29.99 11.02 2.82
C THR A 60 31.09 10.12 2.24
N MET A 61 32.35 10.55 2.25
CA MET A 61 33.44 9.73 1.72
C MET A 61 33.56 8.38 2.48
N ALA A 62 33.44 8.41 3.81
CA ALA A 62 33.47 7.21 4.63
C ALA A 62 32.28 6.27 4.33
N GLU A 63 31.07 6.81 4.20
CA GLU A 63 29.89 6.04 3.79
C GLU A 63 30.06 5.40 2.41
N LYS A 64 30.67 6.12 1.45
CA LYS A 64 30.94 5.57 0.10
C LYS A 64 31.89 4.38 0.14
N VAL A 65 32.88 4.37 1.03
CA VAL A 65 33.81 3.24 1.19
C VAL A 65 33.03 2.01 1.62
N ILE A 66 32.24 2.11 2.70
CA ILE A 66 31.41 1.01 3.22
C ILE A 66 30.42 0.49 2.14
N LEU A 67 29.78 1.40 1.42
CA LEU A 67 28.85 1.06 0.34
C LEU A 67 29.56 0.38 -0.84
N SER A 68 30.79 0.78 -1.16
CA SER A 68 31.56 0.18 -2.27
C SER A 68 32.08 -1.20 -1.90
N GLU A 69 32.62 -1.38 -0.69
CA GLU A 69 33.04 -2.69 -0.18
C GLU A 69 31.88 -3.69 -0.14
N SER A 70 30.72 -3.28 0.39
CA SER A 70 29.53 -4.13 0.39
C SER A 70 29.01 -4.45 -1.02
N TYR A 71 29.18 -3.54 -1.98
CA TYR A 71 28.81 -3.76 -3.38
C TYR A 71 29.71 -4.78 -4.08
N GLU A 72 31.01 -4.75 -3.80
CA GLU A 72 31.97 -5.72 -4.35
C GLU A 72 31.67 -7.14 -3.87
N GLN A 73 31.23 -7.28 -2.62
CA GLN A 73 30.79 -8.56 -2.07
C GLN A 73 29.44 -9.01 -2.64
N GLN A 74 28.45 -8.11 -2.62
CA GLN A 74 27.08 -8.44 -3.03
C GLN A 74 26.41 -7.27 -3.78
N PRO A 75 26.46 -7.26 -5.13
CA PRO A 75 25.83 -6.20 -5.94
C PRO A 75 24.30 -6.15 -5.83
N TYR A 76 23.67 -7.24 -5.38
CA TYR A 76 22.22 -7.36 -5.14
C TYR A 76 21.92 -7.71 -3.69
N PRO A 77 22.06 -6.75 -2.76
CA PRO A 77 21.88 -7.06 -1.36
C PRO A 77 20.44 -7.44 -1.04
N SER A 78 20.28 -8.39 -0.13
CA SER A 78 19.00 -8.86 0.36
C SER A 78 18.26 -7.73 1.11
N PRO A 79 16.94 -7.83 1.30
CA PRO A 79 16.19 -6.83 2.07
C PRO A 79 16.72 -6.62 3.49
N GLU A 80 17.26 -7.67 4.10
CA GLU A 80 17.85 -7.66 5.44
C GLU A 80 19.21 -6.97 5.46
N GLU A 81 20.09 -7.27 4.50
CA GLU A 81 21.40 -6.59 4.38
C GLU A 81 21.24 -5.10 4.09
N LYS A 82 20.28 -4.73 3.23
CA LYS A 82 19.95 -3.32 3.01
C LYS A 82 19.51 -2.62 4.28
N LEU A 83 18.82 -3.34 5.18
CA LEU A 83 18.42 -2.82 6.48
C LEU A 83 19.62 -2.70 7.43
N LYS A 84 20.52 -3.69 7.44
CA LYS A 84 21.78 -3.63 8.22
C LYS A 84 22.63 -2.43 7.81
N LEU A 85 22.85 -2.23 6.50
CA LEU A 85 23.59 -1.07 5.98
C LEU A 85 22.88 0.26 6.29
N ALA A 86 21.56 0.28 6.22
CA ALA A 86 20.77 1.45 6.60
C ALA A 86 20.98 1.83 8.07
N ASN A 87 20.93 0.86 8.97
CA ASN A 87 21.15 1.05 10.40
C ASN A 87 22.60 1.45 10.70
N GLN A 88 23.58 0.83 10.04
CA GLN A 88 25.01 1.14 10.22
C GLN A 88 25.35 2.57 9.80
N LEU A 89 24.73 3.08 8.73
CA LEU A 89 25.02 4.40 8.19
C LEU A 89 24.04 5.48 8.69
N GLY A 90 23.03 5.12 9.50
CA GLY A 90 22.02 6.06 9.99
C GLY A 90 21.12 6.63 8.89
N VAL A 91 20.87 5.86 7.82
CA VAL A 91 20.08 6.31 6.64
C VAL A 91 18.89 5.40 6.41
N LYS A 92 17.92 5.84 5.59
CA LYS A 92 16.74 5.04 5.26
C LYS A 92 17.09 3.89 4.32
N LYS A 93 16.52 2.71 4.53
CA LYS A 93 16.65 1.52 3.63
C LYS A 93 16.38 1.85 2.15
N LYS A 94 15.45 2.76 1.87
CA LYS A 94 15.13 3.24 0.51
C LYS A 94 16.31 3.96 -0.15
N GLN A 95 17.11 4.69 0.64
CA GLN A 95 18.30 5.39 0.17
C GLN A 95 19.40 4.39 -0.23
N ILE A 96 19.66 3.39 0.62
CA ILE A 96 20.56 2.27 0.30
C ILE A 96 20.09 1.56 -0.98
N SER A 97 18.80 1.23 -1.06
CA SER A 97 18.22 0.54 -2.23
C SER A 97 18.46 1.31 -3.53
N LYS A 98 18.24 2.63 -3.52
CA LYS A 98 18.51 3.52 -4.66
C LYS A 98 20.01 3.62 -4.97
N TRP A 99 20.87 3.69 -3.96
CA TRP A 99 22.31 3.75 -4.16
C TRP A 99 22.81 2.51 -4.92
N PHE A 100 22.41 1.31 -4.47
CA PHE A 100 22.77 0.06 -5.16
C PHE A 100 22.20 -0.01 -6.58
N GLN A 101 20.97 0.46 -6.78
CA GLN A 101 20.38 0.58 -8.11
C GLN A 101 21.22 1.48 -9.03
N HIS A 102 21.50 2.72 -8.62
CA HIS A 102 22.26 3.67 -9.42
C HIS A 102 23.71 3.21 -9.65
N LYS A 103 24.34 2.56 -8.67
CA LYS A 103 25.69 1.99 -8.81
C LYS A 103 25.71 0.94 -9.92
N ARG A 104 24.74 0.01 -9.94
CA ARG A 104 24.62 -0.98 -11.03
C ARG A 104 24.33 -0.33 -12.37
N GLU A 105 23.41 0.63 -12.44
CA GLU A 105 23.09 1.35 -13.68
C GLU A 105 24.32 2.12 -14.22
N SER A 106 25.10 2.74 -13.33
CA SER A 106 26.35 3.42 -13.69
C SER A 106 27.39 2.44 -14.25
N MET A 107 27.59 1.29 -13.60
CA MET A 107 28.52 0.26 -14.08
C MET A 107 28.06 -0.35 -15.41
N ALA A 108 26.76 -0.55 -15.59
CA ALA A 108 26.19 -1.05 -16.84
C ALA A 108 26.42 -0.05 -17.99
N LYS A 109 26.18 1.24 -17.77
CA LYS A 109 26.45 2.31 -18.75
C LYS A 109 27.93 2.42 -19.09
N ALA A 110 28.81 2.16 -18.13
CA ALA A 110 30.26 2.15 -18.34
C ALA A 110 30.78 0.85 -18.99
N GLY A 111 29.91 -0.14 -19.25
CA GLY A 111 30.32 -1.46 -19.77
C GLY A 111 31.11 -2.32 -18.79
N GLN A 112 31.20 -1.92 -17.52
CA GLN A 112 32.03 -2.56 -16.49
C GLN A 112 31.22 -3.51 -15.58
N LEU A 113 29.92 -3.68 -15.83
CA LEU A 113 29.09 -4.61 -15.05
C LEU A 113 29.31 -6.06 -15.54
N PRO A 114 29.77 -6.98 -14.69
CA PRO A 114 29.96 -8.37 -15.08
C PRO A 114 28.66 -9.01 -15.56
N GLU A 115 28.73 -9.88 -16.57
CA GLU A 115 27.55 -10.53 -17.16
C GLU A 115 26.73 -11.30 -16.12
N ALA A 116 27.40 -11.98 -15.18
CA ALA A 116 26.75 -12.69 -14.07
C ALA A 116 25.93 -11.78 -13.15
N VAL A 117 26.22 -10.47 -13.15
CA VAL A 117 25.53 -9.44 -12.35
C VAL A 117 24.48 -8.71 -13.21
N LYS A 118 24.46 -8.86 -14.53
CA LYS A 118 23.39 -8.26 -15.35
C LYS A 118 22.07 -8.98 -15.05
N GLN A 119 21.04 -8.22 -14.72
CA GLN A 119 19.68 -8.79 -14.72
C GLN A 119 19.31 -9.06 -16.17
N LYS A 120 18.89 -10.29 -16.47
CA LYS A 120 18.23 -10.57 -17.74
C LYS A 120 17.00 -9.66 -17.84
N ASP A 121 16.82 -9.05 -19.00
CA ASP A 121 15.63 -8.25 -19.23
C ASP A 121 14.39 -9.10 -18.93
N ARG A 122 13.42 -8.49 -18.25
CA ARG A 122 12.18 -9.16 -17.88
C ARG A 122 11.38 -9.63 -19.10
N ARG A 123 11.66 -9.06 -20.28
CA ARG A 123 11.18 -9.49 -21.60
C ARG A 123 12.25 -9.22 -22.65
N THR A 124 12.36 -10.09 -23.65
CA THR A 124 13.24 -9.87 -24.81
C THR A 124 12.70 -8.76 -25.71
N HIS A 125 13.53 -8.29 -26.65
CA HIS A 125 13.12 -7.28 -27.62
C HIS A 125 11.96 -7.77 -28.51
N GLU A 126 12.07 -9.01 -29.02
CA GLU A 126 11.05 -9.65 -29.85
C GLU A 126 9.72 -9.82 -29.10
N GLU A 127 9.77 -10.24 -27.83
CA GLU A 127 8.59 -10.34 -26.97
C GLU A 127 7.87 -8.99 -26.82
N LEU A 128 8.64 -7.90 -26.66
CA LEU A 128 8.09 -6.56 -26.55
C LEU A 128 7.49 -6.08 -27.86
N GLU A 129 8.10 -6.39 -29.00
CA GLU A 129 7.60 -6.02 -30.33
C GLU A 129 6.22 -6.64 -30.60
N ILE A 130 6.08 -7.95 -30.35
CA ILE A 130 4.78 -8.65 -30.48
C ILE A 130 3.71 -8.02 -29.58
N LEU A 131 4.05 -7.72 -28.33
CA LEU A 131 3.12 -7.09 -27.38
C LEU A 131 2.74 -5.68 -27.79
N LEU A 132 3.68 -4.90 -28.33
CA LEU A 132 3.42 -3.54 -28.81
C LEU A 132 2.50 -3.55 -30.03
N GLN A 133 2.75 -4.42 -31.01
CA GLN A 133 1.88 -4.59 -32.17
C GLN A 133 0.45 -4.95 -31.74
N ALA A 134 0.30 -5.96 -30.88
CA ALA A 134 -1.00 -6.37 -30.37
C ALA A 134 -1.71 -5.27 -29.55
N PHE A 135 -0.94 -4.41 -28.89
CA PHE A 135 -1.49 -3.26 -28.15
C PHE A 135 -2.02 -2.17 -29.06
N GLU A 136 -1.37 -1.94 -30.21
CA GLU A 136 -1.83 -1.00 -31.23
C GLU A 136 -3.14 -1.46 -31.87
N GLU A 137 -3.27 -2.78 -32.11
CA GLU A 137 -4.50 -3.39 -32.61
C GLU A 137 -5.63 -3.34 -31.57
N ASN A 138 -5.36 -3.80 -30.34
CA ASN A 138 -6.33 -3.81 -29.26
C ASN A 138 -5.68 -3.56 -27.90
N PRO A 139 -5.79 -2.34 -27.34
CA PRO A 139 -5.29 -2.04 -26.01
C PRO A 139 -5.97 -2.83 -24.88
N TYR A 140 -7.14 -3.44 -25.12
CA TYR A 140 -7.93 -4.23 -24.17
C TYR A 140 -8.19 -5.64 -24.72
N PRO A 141 -7.16 -6.50 -24.81
CA PRO A 141 -7.29 -7.84 -25.39
C PRO A 141 -8.27 -8.69 -24.57
N THR A 142 -9.06 -9.50 -25.29
CA THR A 142 -9.92 -10.50 -24.67
C THR A 142 -9.08 -11.66 -24.11
N THR A 143 -9.70 -12.58 -23.37
CA THR A 143 -8.97 -13.75 -22.88
C THR A 143 -8.44 -14.63 -24.02
N SER A 144 -9.19 -14.75 -25.12
CA SER A 144 -8.76 -15.49 -26.31
C SER A 144 -7.52 -14.86 -26.94
N ASP A 145 -7.53 -13.54 -27.13
CA ASP A 145 -6.40 -12.81 -27.71
C ASP A 145 -5.14 -12.95 -26.84
N VAL A 146 -5.31 -12.90 -25.51
CA VAL A 146 -4.20 -13.11 -24.56
C VAL A 146 -3.62 -14.51 -24.69
N ASP A 147 -4.45 -15.54 -24.84
CA ASP A 147 -3.99 -16.92 -24.97
C ASP A 147 -3.23 -17.12 -26.29
N GLU A 148 -3.66 -16.48 -27.38
CA GLU A 148 -2.92 -16.46 -28.65
C GLU A 148 -1.56 -15.75 -28.52
N LEU A 149 -1.49 -14.62 -27.81
CA LEU A 149 -0.23 -13.91 -27.56
C LEU A 149 0.74 -14.76 -26.74
N VAL A 150 0.24 -15.48 -25.75
CA VAL A 150 1.03 -16.44 -24.97
C VAL A 150 1.60 -17.54 -25.85
N LYS A 151 0.80 -18.09 -26.77
CA LYS A 151 1.28 -19.10 -27.75
C LYS A 151 2.33 -18.54 -28.70
N LYS A 152 2.16 -17.30 -29.18
CA LYS A 152 3.11 -16.63 -30.08
C LYS A 152 4.45 -16.33 -29.39
N ILE A 153 4.40 -15.89 -28.14
CA ILE A 153 5.58 -15.51 -27.35
C ILE A 153 6.30 -16.74 -26.77
N GLY A 154 5.55 -17.77 -26.33
CA GLY A 154 6.07 -19.03 -25.80
C GLY A 154 6.70 -18.96 -24.40
N THR A 155 7.26 -17.82 -24.00
CA THR A 155 7.95 -17.62 -22.71
C THR A 155 7.06 -16.96 -21.64
N MET A 156 6.00 -16.27 -22.06
CA MET A 156 5.13 -15.49 -21.17
C MET A 156 3.90 -16.27 -20.74
N THR A 157 3.48 -16.06 -19.50
CA THR A 157 2.24 -16.61 -18.96
C THR A 157 1.05 -15.65 -19.15
N VAL A 158 -0.17 -16.18 -19.17
CA VAL A 158 -1.41 -15.39 -19.25
C VAL A 158 -1.47 -14.24 -18.23
N PRO A 159 -1.11 -14.43 -16.93
CA PRO A 159 -1.06 -13.33 -15.97
C PRO A 159 -0.01 -12.27 -16.30
N GLN A 160 1.18 -12.66 -16.77
CA GLN A 160 2.24 -11.72 -17.15
C GLN A 160 1.81 -10.88 -18.35
N THR A 161 1.17 -11.49 -19.35
CA THR A 161 0.63 -10.80 -20.53
C THR A 161 -0.47 -9.83 -20.11
N LYS A 162 -1.48 -10.27 -19.34
CA LYS A 162 -2.54 -9.38 -18.81
C LYS A 162 -1.96 -8.21 -18.00
N LEU A 163 -0.97 -8.48 -17.16
CA LEU A 163 -0.32 -7.47 -16.33
C LEU A 163 0.46 -6.47 -17.18
N TRP A 164 1.12 -6.93 -18.25
CA TRP A 164 1.81 -6.05 -19.20
C TRP A 164 0.82 -5.06 -19.83
N PHE A 165 -0.31 -5.54 -20.36
CA PHE A 165 -1.34 -4.66 -20.94
C PHE A 165 -1.88 -3.66 -19.91
N LYS A 166 -2.15 -4.12 -18.68
CA LYS A 166 -2.57 -3.25 -17.57
C LYS A 166 -1.54 -2.15 -17.29
N HIS A 167 -0.26 -2.50 -17.16
CA HIS A 167 0.81 -1.54 -16.89
C HIS A 167 1.06 -0.60 -18.06
N ARG A 168 0.97 -1.09 -19.30
CA ARG A 168 1.13 -0.29 -20.51
C ARG A 168 0.06 0.80 -20.58
N ARG A 169 -1.22 0.43 -20.44
CA ARG A 169 -2.33 1.41 -20.37
C ARG A 169 -2.15 2.41 -19.22
N SER A 170 -1.79 1.93 -18.02
CA SER A 170 -1.54 2.80 -16.86
C SER A 170 -0.40 3.80 -17.10
N THR A 171 0.67 3.36 -17.77
CA THR A 171 1.81 4.21 -18.11
C THR A 171 1.41 5.29 -19.10
N LEU A 172 0.65 4.95 -20.14
CA LEU A 172 0.16 5.94 -21.12
C LEU A 172 -0.82 6.93 -20.48
N ASN A 173 -1.66 6.48 -19.56
CA ASN A 173 -2.56 7.34 -18.80
C ASN A 173 -1.84 8.33 -17.90
N LYS A 174 -0.80 7.88 -17.18
CA LYS A 174 0.05 8.80 -16.40
C LYS A 174 0.78 9.83 -17.27
N LYS A 175 1.00 9.52 -18.55
CA LYS A 175 1.61 10.42 -19.53
C LYS A 175 0.60 11.29 -20.28
N GLY A 176 -0.72 11.15 -20.03
CA GLY A 176 -1.77 11.84 -20.79
C GLY A 176 -1.89 11.39 -22.25
N GLN A 177 -1.28 10.26 -22.62
CA GLN A 177 -1.28 9.72 -23.99
C GLN A 177 -2.45 8.77 -24.26
N MET A 178 -3.22 8.43 -23.22
CA MET A 178 -4.38 7.54 -23.28
C MET A 178 -5.23 7.81 -22.06
N GLU A 179 -6.53 8.02 -22.22
CA GLU A 179 -7.45 7.93 -21.09
C GLU A 179 -7.79 6.46 -20.84
N LEU A 180 -7.54 5.99 -19.63
CA LEU A 180 -8.09 4.71 -19.19
C LEU A 180 -9.61 4.83 -19.30
N ARG A 181 -10.25 3.79 -19.85
CA ARG A 181 -11.69 3.61 -19.64
C ARG A 181 -11.89 3.37 -18.15
N GLY A 182 -12.05 4.47 -17.41
CA GLY A 182 -12.31 4.42 -16.00
C GLY A 182 -13.55 3.55 -15.81
N ARG A 183 -13.51 2.64 -14.83
CA ARG A 183 -14.73 2.44 -14.08
C ARG A 183 -15.11 3.84 -13.64
N MET A 184 -16.13 4.42 -14.25
CA MET A 184 -16.77 5.62 -13.77
C MET A 184 -16.88 5.41 -12.27
N ARG A 185 -16.06 6.11 -11.47
CA ARG A 185 -16.40 6.25 -10.06
C ARG A 185 -17.81 6.74 -10.12
N LYS A 186 -18.75 6.07 -9.44
CA LYS A 186 -20.15 6.46 -9.47
C LYS A 186 -20.22 7.81 -8.75
N SER A 187 -19.81 8.87 -9.44
CA SER A 187 -19.71 10.25 -8.96
C SER A 187 -21.10 10.84 -8.73
N ASN A 188 -22.15 10.04 -8.95
CA ASN A 188 -23.50 10.32 -8.50
C ASN A 188 -23.72 10.01 -7.01
N SER A 189 -22.74 9.45 -6.29
CA SER A 189 -22.79 9.53 -4.83
C SER A 189 -22.33 10.93 -4.43
N ARG A 190 -23.28 11.86 -4.32
CA ARG A 190 -23.15 13.05 -3.47
C ARG A 190 -22.35 12.67 -2.23
N LEU A 191 -21.32 13.44 -1.89
CA LEU A 191 -20.58 13.25 -0.65
C LEU A 191 -21.58 13.40 0.49
N ILE A 192 -21.70 12.35 1.33
CA ILE A 192 -22.55 12.38 2.51
C ILE A 192 -22.06 13.52 3.39
N THR A 193 -22.93 14.48 3.68
CA THR A 193 -22.56 15.65 4.49
C THR A 193 -22.31 15.24 5.94
N ARG A 194 -21.67 16.10 6.72
CA ARG A 194 -21.41 15.84 8.15
C ARG A 194 -22.71 15.59 8.93
N GLU A 195 -23.76 16.32 8.61
CA GLU A 195 -25.09 16.19 9.25
C GLU A 195 -25.76 14.87 8.87
N GLU A 196 -25.75 14.53 7.59
CA GLU A 196 -26.24 13.25 7.08
C GLU A 196 -25.49 12.07 7.73
N LEU A 197 -24.17 12.19 7.94
CA LEU A 197 -23.36 11.18 8.61
C LEU A 197 -23.73 11.02 10.10
N ILE A 198 -24.03 12.12 10.80
CA ILE A 198 -24.51 12.07 12.20
C ILE A 198 -25.84 11.32 12.26
N ALA A 199 -26.78 11.63 11.37
CA ALA A 199 -28.07 10.95 11.30
C ALA A 199 -27.92 9.45 10.99
N LEU A 200 -27.06 9.09 10.03
CA LEU A 200 -26.75 7.69 9.71
C LEU A 200 -26.15 6.94 10.90
N ASN A 201 -25.21 7.57 11.62
CA ASN A 201 -24.62 6.99 12.83
C ASN A 201 -25.64 6.80 13.96
N ALA A 202 -26.54 7.76 14.17
CA ALA A 202 -27.59 7.66 15.17
C ALA A 202 -28.55 6.50 14.87
N VAL A 203 -28.97 6.35 13.60
CA VAL A 203 -29.83 5.22 13.19
C VAL A 203 -29.08 3.89 13.28
N PHE A 204 -27.80 3.85 12.90
CA PHE A 204 -26.98 2.64 13.02
C PHE A 204 -26.81 2.19 14.48
N ALA A 205 -26.66 3.13 15.42
CA ALA A 205 -26.54 2.82 16.84
C ALA A 205 -27.80 2.16 17.42
N VAL A 206 -28.97 2.50 16.89
CA VAL A 206 -30.26 1.92 17.32
C VAL A 206 -30.61 0.65 16.55
N ASN A 207 -30.30 0.59 15.26
CA ASN A 207 -30.57 -0.57 14.41
C ASN A 207 -29.42 -0.78 13.39
N PRO A 208 -28.41 -1.59 13.74
CA PRO A 208 -27.27 -1.90 12.88
C PRO A 208 -27.65 -2.65 11.59
N GLU A 209 -28.72 -3.43 11.63
CA GLU A 209 -29.23 -4.24 10.51
C GLU A 209 -30.53 -3.67 9.94
N LEU A 210 -30.52 -2.37 9.63
CA LEU A 210 -31.69 -1.69 9.08
C LEU A 210 -32.21 -2.41 7.82
N ASP A 211 -33.49 -2.80 7.83
CA ASP A 211 -34.16 -3.46 6.70
C ASP A 211 -34.17 -2.61 5.42
N PRO A 212 -34.31 -3.22 4.22
CA PRO A 212 -34.39 -2.49 2.95
C PRO A 212 -35.46 -1.37 2.95
N ARG A 213 -36.60 -1.61 3.61
CA ARG A 213 -37.67 -0.62 3.76
C ARG A 213 -37.24 0.55 4.66
N GLY A 214 -36.55 0.27 5.76
CA GLY A 214 -35.99 1.30 6.65
C GLY A 214 -34.92 2.13 5.95
N ARG A 215 -34.06 1.51 5.15
CA ARG A 215 -33.05 2.20 4.32
C ARG A 215 -33.70 3.13 3.31
N GLN A 216 -34.82 2.73 2.71
CA GLN A 216 -35.57 3.58 1.77
C GLN A 216 -36.19 4.80 2.48
N LEU A 217 -36.73 4.64 3.69
CA LEU A 217 -37.27 5.76 4.46
C LEU A 217 -36.17 6.75 4.85
N LEU A 218 -35.01 6.24 5.28
CA LEU A 218 -33.85 7.07 5.62
C LEU A 218 -33.27 7.79 4.40
N ALA A 219 -33.26 7.11 3.24
CA ALA A 219 -32.89 7.70 1.95
C ALA A 219 -33.79 8.87 1.59
N ASN A 220 -35.11 8.72 1.75
CA ASN A 220 -36.07 9.79 1.47
C ASN A 220 -35.87 10.98 2.43
N HIS A 221 -35.58 10.73 3.71
CA HIS A 221 -35.38 11.78 4.71
C HIS A 221 -34.07 12.56 4.50
N LEU A 222 -32.99 11.87 4.13
CA LEU A 222 -31.67 12.47 3.94
C LEU A 222 -31.40 12.89 2.49
N SER A 223 -32.32 12.62 1.57
CA SER A 223 -32.12 12.80 0.11
C SER A 223 -30.83 12.14 -0.39
N ILE A 224 -30.52 10.96 0.16
CA ILE A 224 -29.37 10.12 -0.23
C ILE A 224 -29.89 8.92 -1.00
N ASP A 225 -29.16 8.48 -2.02
CA ASP A 225 -29.49 7.26 -2.75
C ASP A 225 -29.57 6.03 -1.80
N PRO A 226 -30.64 5.22 -1.85
CA PRO A 226 -30.81 4.05 -0.99
C PRO A 226 -29.66 3.03 -1.09
N ALA A 227 -29.03 2.90 -2.26
CA ALA A 227 -27.89 1.99 -2.42
C ALA A 227 -26.63 2.53 -1.74
N SER A 228 -26.46 3.86 -1.70
CA SER A 228 -25.39 4.51 -0.91
C SER A 228 -25.56 4.26 0.59
N ILE A 229 -26.78 4.37 1.13
CA ILE A 229 -27.08 4.04 2.53
C ILE A 229 -26.81 2.54 2.79
N GLY A 230 -27.29 1.66 1.92
CA GLY A 230 -27.07 0.22 2.05
C GLY A 230 -25.58 -0.16 2.03
N ALA A 231 -24.79 0.46 1.14
CA ALA A 231 -23.34 0.26 1.08
C ALA A 231 -22.63 0.81 2.32
N TRP A 232 -23.10 1.93 2.88
CA TRP A 232 -22.57 2.52 4.11
C TRP A 232 -22.83 1.61 5.32
N PHE A 233 -24.06 1.15 5.53
CA PHE A 233 -24.43 0.23 6.63
C PHE A 233 -23.64 -1.08 6.54
N LYS A 234 -23.50 -1.65 5.33
CA LYS A 234 -22.73 -2.89 5.10
C LYS A 234 -21.24 -2.73 5.39
N ARG A 235 -20.66 -1.57 5.07
CA ARG A 235 -19.24 -1.29 5.34
C ARG A 235 -18.97 -1.04 6.81
N ARG A 236 -19.94 -0.45 7.53
CA ARG A 236 -19.82 -0.18 8.96
C ARG A 236 -19.98 -1.45 9.80
N SER A 237 -20.98 -2.27 9.50
CA SER A 237 -21.17 -3.60 10.14
C SER A 237 -20.01 -4.56 9.88
N ALA A 238 -19.38 -4.51 8.69
CA ALA A 238 -18.20 -5.33 8.40
C ALA A 238 -16.93 -4.91 9.18
N ASN A 239 -16.92 -3.74 9.82
CA ASN A 239 -15.80 -3.16 10.56
C ASN A 239 -16.08 -3.05 12.07
N ASP A 240 -17.00 -3.85 12.62
CA ASP A 240 -17.37 -3.82 14.04
C ASP A 240 -16.57 -4.84 14.88
N PRO A 241 -15.53 -4.44 15.61
CA PRO A 241 -15.14 -5.10 16.85
C PRO A 241 -16.10 -4.63 17.94
N SER A 242 -17.15 -5.43 18.14
CA SER A 242 -18.05 -5.43 19.30
C SER A 242 -17.57 -4.55 20.47
N VAL A 243 -18.29 -3.46 20.71
CA VAL A 243 -18.69 -3.00 22.05
C VAL A 243 -17.58 -3.05 23.12
N ASP A 244 -16.51 -2.25 23.00
CA ASP A 244 -15.70 -1.85 24.15
C ASP A 244 -14.74 -0.69 23.82
N SER A 245 -15.18 0.54 24.07
CA SER A 245 -14.32 1.62 24.61
C SER A 245 -15.12 2.91 24.75
N LEU A 246 -15.63 3.07 25.97
CA LEU A 246 -15.96 4.37 26.55
C LEU A 246 -14.72 5.27 26.48
N CYS A 247 -14.81 6.35 25.72
CA CYS A 247 -14.01 7.55 25.96
C CYS A 247 -14.97 8.74 26.09
N VAL A 248 -15.85 8.68 27.09
CA VAL A 248 -16.38 9.89 27.71
C VAL A 248 -15.20 10.52 28.45
N ARG A 249 -14.66 11.62 27.92
CA ARG A 249 -13.88 12.53 28.75
C ARG A 249 -14.84 13.63 29.20
N ASP A 250 -15.23 13.52 30.46
CA ASP A 250 -15.80 14.59 31.26
C ASP A 250 -15.02 15.90 31.05
N VAL A 251 -15.75 16.96 30.72
CA VAL A 251 -15.50 18.29 31.29
C VAL A 251 -16.89 18.87 31.62
N GLY A 252 -17.14 19.02 32.92
CA GLY A 252 -18.41 19.48 33.48
C GLY A 252 -18.75 20.95 33.19
N PRO A 253 -19.94 21.39 33.61
CA PRO A 253 -20.56 22.65 33.24
C PRO A 253 -20.26 23.76 34.26
N GLU A 254 -20.27 25.02 33.82
CA GLU A 254 -20.79 26.20 34.53
C GLU A 254 -20.15 27.45 33.92
N TYR A 255 -20.93 28.36 33.31
CA TYR A 255 -20.78 29.81 33.51
C TYR A 255 -22.15 30.48 33.34
N LYS A 256 -22.44 31.37 34.29
CA LYS A 256 -23.72 31.98 34.61
C LYS A 256 -24.15 33.10 33.64
N ILE A 257 -25.46 33.34 33.66
CA ILE A 257 -26.20 34.45 33.03
C ILE A 257 -25.96 35.77 33.79
N GLY A 258 -25.94 36.89 33.05
CA GLY A 258 -26.17 38.27 33.53
C GLY A 258 -25.01 39.22 33.19
N ASN A 259 -25.19 40.47 32.75
CA ASN A 259 -26.37 41.28 32.45
C ASN A 259 -25.92 42.46 31.55
N GLN A 260 -26.88 43.14 30.92
CA GLN A 260 -26.72 44.37 30.14
C GLN A 260 -26.13 45.54 30.95
N GLU A 261 -25.34 46.41 30.31
CA GLU A 261 -25.54 47.86 30.29
C GLU A 261 -24.70 48.55 29.19
N SER A 262 -25.28 49.61 28.62
CA SER A 262 -24.84 50.52 27.54
C SER A 262 -24.61 51.93 28.18
N PRO A 263 -24.40 53.07 27.49
CA PRO A 263 -23.68 53.43 26.25
C PRO A 263 -22.64 54.59 26.49
N ASP A 264 -22.07 55.11 25.40
CA ASP A 264 -21.68 56.51 25.10
C ASP A 264 -20.21 56.76 24.70
N ALA A 265 -20.06 57.79 23.85
CA ALA A 265 -18.88 58.50 23.33
C ALA A 265 -18.54 58.31 21.84
N ARG A 266 -19.10 59.27 21.10
CA ARG A 266 -18.92 59.66 19.70
C ARG A 266 -17.48 59.96 19.26
N SER A 267 -17.28 59.86 17.94
CA SER A 267 -16.63 60.85 17.03
C SER A 267 -15.40 60.40 16.22
N ALA A 268 -15.67 60.18 14.94
CA ALA A 268 -15.07 60.85 13.77
C ALA A 268 -13.55 60.81 13.53
N LYS A 269 -13.13 60.29 12.36
CA LYS A 269 -12.67 61.10 11.20
C LYS A 269 -12.13 60.26 10.03
N ARG A 270 -12.62 60.61 8.83
CA ARG A 270 -11.91 60.87 7.54
C ARG A 270 -11.25 59.69 6.80
N LYS A 271 -11.76 59.35 5.60
CA LYS A 271 -11.44 59.91 4.24
C LYS A 271 -9.99 59.64 3.77
N ARG A 272 -9.86 58.79 2.75
CA ARG A 272 -8.83 58.73 1.68
C ARG A 272 -9.60 58.23 0.45
N ASP A 273 -9.96 59.03 -0.56
CA ASP A 273 -9.13 59.73 -1.57
C ASP A 273 -8.13 58.72 -2.17
N GLU A 274 -8.46 57.97 -3.22
CA GLU A 274 -8.64 58.36 -4.63
C GLU A 274 -7.38 58.99 -5.23
N THR A 275 -6.54 58.17 -5.87
CA THR A 275 -5.63 58.61 -6.93
C THR A 275 -5.39 57.44 -7.88
N LEU A 276 -6.14 57.45 -8.98
CA LEU A 276 -5.81 56.83 -10.25
C LEU A 276 -4.71 57.67 -10.92
N ASP A 277 -3.69 57.03 -11.52
CA ASP A 277 -3.45 57.10 -12.98
C ASP A 277 -2.23 56.22 -13.40
N PRO A 278 -1.99 55.94 -14.71
CA PRO A 278 -1.86 54.58 -15.22
C PRO A 278 -0.55 54.45 -16.09
N PRO A 279 -0.42 53.49 -17.03
CA PRO A 279 0.89 52.98 -17.46
C PRO A 279 1.53 53.75 -18.63
N ARG A 280 2.83 53.50 -18.80
CA ARG A 280 3.53 53.46 -20.09
C ARG A 280 4.49 52.27 -20.13
#